data_AF-B9LMJ5-F1
#
_entry.id   AF-B9LMJ5-F1
#
_cell.length_a   1.000
_cell.length_b   1.000
_cell.length_c   1.000
_cell.angle_alpha   90.00
_cell.angle_beta   90.00
_cell.angle_gamma   90.00
#
_symmetry.space_group_name_H-M   'P 1'
#
loop_
_entity.id
_entity.type
_entity.pdbx_description
1 polymer ?
#
loop_
_entity_poly.entity_id
_entity_poly.type
_entity_poly.pdbx_seq_one_letter_code
_entity_poly.pdbx_strand_id
1 'polypeptide(L)'
;MLDRDDELPAFVEDDPERGGLVVATRHEIGWRDWSVSVPVPMLSPVGIRDLFSDRNLGPKDVTFSRLAAVSNGNLGVATAIWEARKGSEVRPSDMTVPEPDRDLNREEAFCLRIVLAKERVKREQLSTIIDTLDRVLGRLSRAGLVTVEDDIVELVPAAVPAAATATERGRIL
;
A
#
# COMPACT_ATOMS: atom_id res chain seq x y z
N MET A 1 5.29 26.00 -19.40
CA MET A 1 4.03 26.69 -19.04
C MET A 1 3.24 25.68 -18.24
N LEU A 2 3.29 25.78 -16.91
CA LEU A 2 2.62 24.87 -15.99
C LEU A 2 1.21 25.43 -15.77
N ASP A 3 0.26 25.03 -16.61
CA ASP A 3 -1.16 25.16 -16.23
C ASP A 3 -1.40 24.11 -15.14
N ARG A 4 -1.44 24.56 -13.89
CA ARG A 4 -1.87 23.79 -12.73
C ARG A 4 -2.94 24.59 -12.00
N ASP A 5 -4.06 24.78 -12.68
CA ASP A 5 -5.34 24.81 -11.98
C ASP A 5 -5.82 23.35 -11.83
N ASP A 6 -5.01 22.53 -11.14
CA ASP A 6 -5.53 21.31 -10.53
C ASP A 6 -6.31 21.78 -9.31
N GLU A 7 -7.60 22.07 -9.49
CA GLU A 7 -8.49 22.38 -8.39
C GLU A 7 -8.39 21.25 -7.36
N LEU A 8 -8.01 21.59 -6.12
CA LEU A 8 -7.88 20.61 -5.06
C LEU A 8 -9.22 19.88 -4.90
N PRO A 9 -9.23 18.54 -4.81
CA PRO A 9 -10.48 17.81 -4.65
C PRO A 9 -11.17 18.20 -3.34
N ALA A 10 -12.49 18.15 -3.35
CA ALA A 10 -13.29 18.26 -2.14
C ALA A 10 -13.03 17.03 -1.24
N PHE A 11 -12.67 17.29 0.02
CA PHE A 11 -12.50 16.23 1.00
C PHE A 11 -13.84 15.94 1.66
N VAL A 12 -14.35 14.73 1.48
CA VAL A 12 -15.69 14.32 1.95
C VAL A 12 -15.56 13.19 2.97
N GLU A 13 -16.47 13.12 3.94
CA GLU A 13 -16.54 12.02 4.91
C GLU A 13 -16.78 10.66 4.23
N ASP A 14 -16.37 9.58 4.90
CA ASP A 14 -16.75 8.23 4.48
C ASP A 14 -18.27 8.06 4.63
N ASP A 15 -18.89 7.31 3.72
CA ASP A 15 -20.27 6.86 3.90
C ASP A 15 -20.33 5.97 5.16
N PRO A 16 -21.27 6.17 6.10
CA PRO A 16 -21.39 5.36 7.32
C PRO A 16 -21.45 3.85 7.07
N GLU A 17 -21.85 3.39 5.89
CA GLU A 17 -21.86 1.96 5.54
C GLU A 17 -20.50 1.40 5.07
N ARG A 18 -19.51 2.25 4.74
CA ARG A 18 -18.16 1.86 4.29
C ARG A 18 -17.07 2.05 5.36
N GLY A 19 -17.44 2.43 6.58
CA GLY A 19 -16.53 2.75 7.69
C GLY A 19 -15.80 1.55 8.30
N GLY A 20 -14.94 0.88 7.52
CA GLY A 20 -13.97 -0.09 8.03
C GLY A 20 -12.79 0.63 8.68
N LEU A 21 -12.81 0.74 10.00
CA LEU A 21 -11.91 1.56 10.80
C LEU A 21 -10.77 0.74 11.43
N VAL A 22 -9.84 0.18 10.63
CA VAL A 22 -8.58 -0.38 11.17
C VAL A 22 -7.46 -0.21 10.15
N VAL A 23 -6.40 0.51 10.53
CA VAL A 23 -5.09 0.46 9.85
C VAL A 23 -4.07 0.15 10.93
N ALA A 24 -3.48 -1.03 10.88
CA ALA A 24 -2.39 -1.44 11.77
C ALA A 24 -1.17 -1.81 10.93
N THR A 25 -0.08 -1.04 11.05
CA THR A 25 1.20 -1.38 10.43
C THR A 25 2.09 -2.06 11.47
N ARG A 26 2.53 -3.27 11.19
CA ARG A 26 3.48 -4.02 12.04
C ARG A 26 4.91 -3.76 11.55
N HIS A 27 5.84 -3.52 12.47
CA HIS A 27 7.27 -3.43 12.15
C HIS A 27 8.02 -4.54 12.89
N GLU A 28 8.88 -5.26 12.17
CA GLU A 28 9.86 -6.14 12.78
C GLU A 28 11.17 -5.37 12.93
N ILE A 29 11.70 -5.31 14.16
CA ILE A 29 13.02 -4.76 14.41
C ILE A 29 13.94 -5.93 14.74
N GLY A 30 14.95 -6.16 13.88
CA GLY A 30 15.99 -7.16 14.12
C GLY A 30 17.15 -6.57 14.93
N TRP A 31 17.52 -7.23 16.03
CA TRP A 31 18.76 -6.92 16.77
C TRP A 31 19.55 -8.22 17.02
N ARG A 32 20.62 -8.44 16.24
CA ARG A 32 21.41 -9.70 16.20
C ARG A 32 20.53 -10.94 15.89
N ASP A 33 20.69 -12.05 16.62
CA ASP A 33 19.94 -13.31 16.42
C ASP A 33 18.51 -13.28 17.00
N TRP A 34 17.99 -12.11 17.39
CA TRP A 34 16.66 -11.96 17.96
C TRP A 34 15.82 -10.99 17.12
N SER A 35 14.70 -11.47 16.58
CA SER A 35 13.62 -10.61 16.06
C SER A 35 12.60 -10.32 17.17
N VAL A 36 12.38 -9.04 17.44
CA VAL A 36 11.29 -8.60 18.31
C VAL A 36 10.33 -7.79 17.44
N SER A 37 9.06 -8.23 17.38
CA SER A 37 7.97 -7.37 16.92
C SER A 37 7.82 -6.24 17.94
N VAL A 38 8.44 -5.10 17.65
CA VAL A 38 8.25 -3.90 18.46
C VAL A 38 7.11 -3.13 17.80
N PRO A 39 5.97 -2.94 18.48
CA PRO A 39 4.96 -2.02 18.00
C PRO A 39 5.55 -0.61 18.08
N VAL A 40 6.08 -0.10 16.97
CA VAL A 40 6.40 1.31 16.84
C VAL A 40 5.06 2.03 16.68
N PRO A 41 4.67 2.92 17.59
CA PRO A 41 3.42 3.65 17.46
C PRO A 41 3.55 4.59 16.26
N MET A 42 3.07 4.16 15.10
CA MET A 42 2.61 5.10 14.09
C MET A 42 1.22 5.55 14.53
N LEU A 43 1.02 6.86 14.52
CA LEU A 43 -0.22 7.51 14.92
C LEU A 43 -1.36 6.90 14.12
N SER A 44 -2.15 6.02 14.74
CA SER A 44 -3.35 5.49 14.09
C SER A 44 -4.31 6.66 13.87
N PRO A 45 -5.13 6.67 12.81
CA PRO A 45 -6.14 7.72 12.62
C PRO A 45 -7.05 7.88 13.85
N VAL A 46 -7.26 6.79 14.61
CA VAL A 46 -7.97 6.78 15.90
C VAL A 46 -7.14 7.44 17.01
N GLY A 47 -5.84 7.16 17.08
CA GLY A 47 -4.89 7.78 18.02
C GLY A 47 -4.64 9.25 17.72
N ILE A 48 -4.73 9.68 16.45
CA ILE A 48 -4.73 11.11 16.06
C ILE A 48 -6.02 11.75 16.55
N ARG A 49 -7.19 11.11 16.37
CA ARG A 49 -8.45 11.61 16.92
C ARG A 49 -8.41 11.76 18.45
N ASP A 50 -7.77 10.83 19.17
CA ASP A 50 -7.61 10.90 20.62
C ASP A 50 -6.54 11.93 21.06
N LEU A 51 -5.41 12.05 20.36
CA LEU A 51 -4.35 13.05 20.61
C LEU A 51 -4.79 14.48 20.29
N PHE A 52 -5.70 14.61 19.32
CA PHE A 52 -6.26 15.87 18.87
C PHE A 52 -7.74 15.97 19.22
N SER A 53 -8.22 15.30 20.27
CA SER A 53 -9.65 15.31 20.69
C SER A 53 -10.23 16.73 20.87
N ASP A 54 -9.39 17.72 21.17
CA ASP A 54 -9.78 19.14 21.27
C ASP A 54 -9.82 19.86 19.90
N ARG A 55 -9.36 19.23 18.82
CA ARG A 55 -9.44 19.70 17.44
C ARG A 55 -10.34 18.76 16.65
N ASN A 56 -11.53 19.22 16.30
CA ASN A 56 -12.43 18.52 15.39
C ASN A 56 -11.71 18.28 14.03
N LEU A 57 -11.10 17.11 13.83
CA LEU A 57 -10.34 16.77 12.63
C LEU A 57 -11.29 16.65 11.45
N GLY A 58 -11.04 17.44 10.40
CA GLY A 58 -11.85 17.38 9.18
C GLY A 58 -11.51 16.18 8.31
N PRO A 59 -12.35 15.85 7.30
CA PRO A 59 -12.10 14.76 6.35
C PRO A 59 -10.71 14.84 5.69
N LYS A 60 -10.24 16.06 5.41
CA LYS A 60 -8.91 16.34 4.87
C LYS A 60 -7.79 15.81 5.77
N ASP A 61 -7.86 16.09 7.07
CA ASP A 61 -6.81 15.68 8.02
C ASP A 61 -6.77 14.15 8.15
N VAL A 62 -7.94 13.51 8.16
CA VAL A 62 -8.07 12.05 8.21
C VAL A 62 -7.52 11.41 6.93
N THR A 63 -7.82 11.96 5.75
CA THR A 63 -7.30 11.47 4.47
C THR A 63 -5.77 11.53 4.43
N PHE A 64 -5.16 12.67 4.77
CA PHE A 64 -3.70 12.79 4.77
C PHE A 64 -3.04 11.92 5.84
N SER A 65 -3.69 11.74 6.99
CA SER A 65 -3.23 10.81 8.02
C SER A 65 -3.22 9.37 7.52
N ARG A 66 -4.27 8.94 6.81
CA ARG A 66 -4.31 7.60 6.20
C ARG A 66 -3.30 7.46 5.06
N LEU A 67 -3.12 8.48 4.22
CA LEU A 67 -2.09 8.48 3.17
C LEU A 67 -0.69 8.32 3.77
N ALA A 68 -0.39 9.02 4.87
CA ALA A 68 0.88 8.89 5.59
C ALA A 68 1.07 7.46 6.14
N ALA A 69 0.01 6.87 6.71
CA ALA A 69 0.05 5.49 7.21
C ALA A 69 0.26 4.46 6.09
N VAL A 70 -0.51 4.55 5.00
CA VAL A 70 -0.42 3.63 3.85
C VAL A 70 0.92 3.75 3.14
N SER A 71 1.45 4.97 3.01
CA SER A 71 2.75 5.20 2.36
C SER A 71 3.95 4.81 3.22
N ASN A 72 3.75 4.56 4.52
CA ASN A 72 4.82 4.27 5.48
C ASN A 72 5.96 5.30 5.41
N GLY A 73 5.62 6.58 5.22
CA GLY A 73 6.59 7.68 5.08
C GLY A 73 7.33 7.76 3.73
N ASN A 74 7.02 6.89 2.76
CA ASN A 74 7.62 6.95 1.42
C ASN A 74 6.90 7.99 0.55
N LEU A 75 7.56 9.12 0.26
CA LEU A 75 7.01 10.20 -0.55
C LEU A 75 6.58 9.73 -1.95
N GLY A 76 7.38 8.87 -2.60
CA GLY A 76 7.03 8.34 -3.93
C GLY A 76 5.76 7.50 -3.90
N VAL A 77 5.58 6.68 -2.86
CA VAL A 77 4.35 5.91 -2.65
C VAL A 77 3.17 6.84 -2.37
N ALA A 78 3.35 7.84 -1.50
CA ALA A 78 2.30 8.81 -1.19
C ALA A 78 1.83 9.56 -2.45
N THR A 79 2.78 10.04 -3.25
CA THR A 79 2.48 10.70 -4.54
C THR A 79 1.78 9.75 -5.49
N ALA A 80 2.27 8.53 -5.67
CA ALA A 80 1.65 7.57 -6.59
C ALA A 80 0.20 7.19 -6.17
N ILE A 81 -0.06 7.01 -4.87
CA ILE A 81 -1.42 6.80 -4.36
C ILE A 81 -2.31 8.02 -4.62
N TRP A 82 -1.78 9.22 -4.39
CA TRP A 82 -2.51 10.48 -4.59
C TRP A 82 -2.87 10.71 -6.06
N GLU A 83 -1.89 10.59 -6.97
CA GLU A 83 -2.08 10.79 -8.41
C GLU A 83 -2.99 9.72 -9.05
N ALA A 84 -3.07 8.53 -8.46
CA ALA A 84 -4.01 7.49 -8.90
C ALA A 84 -5.48 7.85 -8.60
N ARG A 85 -5.74 8.81 -7.70
CA ARG A 85 -7.10 9.28 -7.38
C ARG A 85 -7.54 10.32 -8.39
N LYS A 86 -8.31 9.86 -9.37
CA LYS A 86 -8.98 10.72 -10.36
C LYS A 86 -10.37 11.09 -9.85
N GLY A 87 -10.60 12.37 -9.58
CA GLY A 87 -11.93 12.86 -9.20
C GLY A 87 -11.90 14.20 -8.50
N SER A 88 -13.07 14.84 -8.44
CA SER A 88 -13.29 16.08 -7.68
C SER A 88 -13.51 15.83 -6.19
N GLU A 89 -13.63 14.56 -5.76
CA GLU A 89 -13.84 14.19 -4.36
C GLU A 89 -12.80 13.14 -3.92
N VAL A 90 -12.32 13.27 -2.70
CA VAL A 90 -11.44 12.26 -2.05
C VAL A 90 -11.96 11.98 -0.64
N ARG A 91 -12.06 10.69 -0.31
CA ARG A 91 -12.53 10.20 0.98
C ARG A 91 -11.41 9.47 1.73
N PRO A 92 -11.45 9.46 3.08
CA PRO A 92 -10.51 8.65 3.85
C PRO A 92 -10.50 7.16 3.46
N SER A 93 -11.64 6.58 3.08
CA SER A 93 -11.76 5.18 2.63
C SER A 93 -11.04 4.88 1.33
N ASP A 94 -10.65 5.91 0.58
CA ASP A 94 -9.84 5.73 -0.63
C ASP A 94 -8.37 5.42 -0.29
N MET A 95 -7.96 5.62 0.96
CA MET A 95 -6.60 5.34 1.44
C MET A 95 -6.58 3.98 2.15
N THR A 96 -6.58 2.89 1.37
CA THR A 96 -6.61 1.52 1.89
C THR A 96 -5.25 0.83 1.72
N VAL A 97 -4.83 0.12 2.76
CA VAL A 97 -3.68 -0.79 2.67
C VAL A 97 -4.18 -2.14 2.11
N PRO A 98 -3.53 -2.70 1.08
CA PRO A 98 -3.77 -4.09 0.71
C PRO A 98 -3.35 -5.00 1.87
N GLU A 99 -4.32 -5.68 2.47
CA GLU A 99 -4.04 -6.74 3.44
C GLU A 99 -3.97 -8.07 2.69
N PRO A 100 -2.78 -8.68 2.52
CA PRO A 100 -2.74 -10.03 2.00
C PRO A 100 -3.41 -10.94 3.02
N ASP A 101 -4.52 -11.57 2.62
CA ASP A 101 -5.29 -12.54 3.43
C ASP A 101 -4.44 -13.74 3.93
N ARG A 102 -3.21 -13.89 3.43
CA ARG A 102 -2.33 -15.04 3.69
C ARG A 102 -0.86 -14.71 3.41
N ASP A 103 0.04 -15.36 4.15
CA ASP A 103 1.47 -15.38 3.86
C ASP A 103 1.77 -15.83 2.41
N LEU A 104 2.62 -15.04 1.73
CA LEU A 104 3.08 -15.35 0.38
C LEU A 104 3.95 -16.61 0.39
N ASN A 105 3.72 -17.51 -0.56
CA ASN A 105 4.63 -18.61 -0.80
C ASN A 105 5.93 -18.12 -1.48
N ARG A 106 6.93 -19.01 -1.60
CA ARG A 106 8.25 -18.64 -2.17
C ARG A 106 8.16 -18.09 -3.60
N GLU A 107 7.34 -18.70 -4.45
CA GLU A 107 7.19 -18.32 -5.86
C GLU A 107 6.45 -16.97 -5.98
N GLU A 108 5.42 -16.77 -5.15
CA GLU A 108 4.69 -15.50 -5.03
C GLU A 108 5.60 -14.36 -4.54
N ALA A 109 6.37 -14.61 -3.47
CA ALA A 109 7.31 -13.63 -2.93
C ALA A 109 8.45 -13.33 -3.93
N PHE A 110 8.92 -14.33 -4.66
CA PHE A 110 9.92 -14.15 -5.70
C PHE A 110 9.39 -13.32 -6.89
N CYS A 111 8.17 -13.62 -7.36
CA CYS A 111 7.48 -12.81 -8.36
C CYS A 111 7.35 -11.35 -7.93
N LEU A 112 6.85 -11.14 -6.71
CA LEU A 112 6.66 -9.82 -6.14
C LEU A 112 7.97 -9.05 -6.03
N ARG A 113 9.08 -9.74 -5.71
CA ARG A 113 10.42 -9.15 -5.67
C ARG A 113 10.89 -8.68 -7.04
N ILE A 114 10.60 -9.43 -8.12
CA ILE A 114 10.92 -9.01 -9.49
C ILE A 114 10.14 -7.75 -9.86
N VAL A 115 8.83 -7.74 -9.60
CA VAL A 115 7.96 -6.60 -9.90
C VAL A 115 8.38 -5.38 -9.09
N LEU A 116 8.65 -5.53 -7.78
CA LEU A 116 9.15 -4.45 -6.92
C LEU A 116 10.46 -3.85 -7.44
N ALA A 117 11.38 -4.67 -7.93
CA ALA A 117 12.67 -4.20 -8.43
C ALA A 117 12.59 -3.51 -9.81
N LYS A 118 11.61 -3.87 -10.62
CA LYS A 118 11.46 -3.37 -12.00
C LYS A 118 10.38 -2.32 -12.17
N GLU A 119 9.54 -2.11 -11.15
CA GLU A 119 8.35 -1.24 -11.13
C GLU A 119 7.24 -1.71 -12.08
N ARG A 120 7.58 -2.02 -13.34
CA ARG A 120 6.72 -2.54 -14.40
C ARG A 120 7.41 -3.68 -15.12
N VAL A 121 6.71 -4.81 -15.32
CA VAL A 121 7.28 -5.99 -15.99
C VAL A 121 6.30 -6.58 -16.97
N LYS A 122 6.75 -6.89 -18.19
CA LYS A 122 5.91 -7.64 -19.13
C LYS A 122 5.64 -9.04 -18.60
N ARG A 123 4.41 -9.52 -18.76
CA ARG A 123 4.02 -10.88 -18.36
C ARG A 123 4.91 -11.93 -19.05
N GLU A 124 5.22 -11.74 -20.32
CA GLU A 124 6.14 -12.59 -21.07
C GLU A 124 7.49 -12.76 -20.36
N GLN A 125 8.08 -11.67 -19.85
CA GLN A 125 9.36 -11.74 -19.14
C GLN A 125 9.25 -12.54 -17.84
N LEU A 126 8.14 -12.39 -17.10
CA LEU A 126 7.91 -13.19 -15.89
C LEU A 126 7.70 -14.68 -16.22
N SER A 127 7.06 -14.99 -17.34
CA SER A 127 6.77 -16.38 -17.74
C SER A 127 8.02 -17.18 -18.10
N THR A 128 9.13 -16.50 -18.43
CA THR A 128 10.43 -17.16 -18.64
C THR A 128 11.09 -17.63 -17.34
N ILE A 129 10.60 -17.17 -16.19
CA ILE A 129 11.22 -17.38 -14.88
C ILE A 129 10.28 -18.14 -13.93
N ILE A 130 8.97 -17.95 -14.07
CA ILE A 130 7.94 -18.46 -13.17
C ILE A 130 7.03 -19.43 -13.92
N ASP A 131 7.11 -20.71 -13.57
CA ASP A 131 6.38 -21.78 -14.24
C ASP A 131 4.85 -21.66 -14.04
N THR A 132 4.41 -21.22 -12.86
CA THR A 132 2.97 -21.11 -12.54
C THR A 132 2.45 -19.68 -12.56
N LEU A 133 2.99 -18.83 -13.46
CA LEU A 133 2.77 -17.39 -13.46
C LEU A 133 1.30 -16.98 -13.36
N ASP A 134 0.41 -17.56 -14.16
CA ASP A 134 -1.02 -17.20 -14.18
C ASP A 134 -1.68 -17.40 -12.81
N ARG A 135 -1.30 -18.46 -12.11
CA ARG A 135 -1.77 -18.76 -10.76
C ARG A 135 -1.20 -17.77 -9.75
N VAL A 136 0.08 -17.45 -9.88
CA VAL A 136 0.78 -16.48 -9.02
C VAL A 136 0.17 -15.08 -9.19
N LEU A 137 0.08 -14.57 -10.41
CA LEU A 137 -0.51 -13.25 -10.71
C LEU A 137 -1.97 -13.19 -10.29
N GLY A 138 -2.75 -14.25 -10.52
CA GLY A 138 -4.14 -14.30 -10.04
C GLY A 138 -4.26 -14.21 -8.53
N ARG A 139 -3.29 -14.71 -7.76
CA ARG A 139 -3.29 -14.59 -6.29
C ARG A 139 -2.82 -13.21 -5.83
N LEU A 140 -1.72 -12.72 -6.39
CA LEU A 140 -1.19 -11.39 -6.06
C LEU A 140 -2.20 -10.28 -6.41
N SER A 141 -2.91 -10.42 -7.53
CA SER A 141 -3.94 -9.46 -7.94
C SER A 141 -5.17 -9.50 -7.03
N ARG A 142 -5.64 -10.69 -6.64
CA ARG A 142 -6.75 -10.82 -5.66
C ARG A 142 -6.37 -10.26 -4.28
N ALA A 143 -5.11 -10.35 -3.89
CA ALA A 143 -4.58 -9.75 -2.67
C ALA A 143 -4.33 -8.24 -2.80
N GLY A 144 -4.65 -7.61 -3.95
CA GLY A 144 -4.43 -6.19 -4.18
C GLY A 144 -2.96 -5.76 -4.25
N LEU A 145 -2.03 -6.71 -4.48
CA LEU A 145 -0.60 -6.44 -4.52
C LEU A 145 -0.13 -5.99 -5.91
N VAL A 146 -0.72 -6.52 -6.97
CA VAL A 146 -0.37 -6.17 -8.35
C VAL A 146 -1.60 -5.92 -9.20
N THR A 147 -1.45 -5.08 -10.22
CA THR A 147 -2.38 -4.99 -11.35
C THR A 147 -1.76 -5.66 -12.57
N VAL A 148 -2.63 -6.09 -13.49
CA VAL A 148 -2.22 -6.63 -14.79
C VAL A 148 -3.06 -5.94 -15.85
N GLU A 149 -2.44 -5.03 -16.59
CA GLU A 149 -3.07 -4.21 -17.63
C GLU A 149 -2.18 -4.23 -18.87
N ASP A 150 -2.76 -4.42 -20.06
CA ASP A 150 -2.03 -4.46 -21.34
C ASP A 150 -0.78 -5.37 -21.34
N ASP A 151 -0.89 -6.53 -20.68
CA ASP A 151 0.19 -7.51 -20.48
C ASP A 151 1.39 -7.00 -19.64
N ILE A 152 1.21 -5.88 -18.95
CA ILE A 152 2.16 -5.31 -17.99
C ILE A 152 1.66 -5.63 -16.58
N VAL A 153 2.55 -6.22 -15.79
CA VAL A 153 2.37 -6.44 -14.36
C VAL A 153 3.01 -5.27 -13.61
N GLU A 154 2.22 -4.56 -12.82
CA GLU A 154 2.67 -3.42 -12.02
C GLU A 154 2.36 -3.67 -10.54
N LEU A 155 3.24 -3.17 -9.67
CA LEU A 155 3.00 -3.19 -8.23
C LEU A 155 2.00 -2.09 -7.88
N VAL A 156 0.96 -2.42 -7.12
CA VAL A 156 0.04 -1.41 -6.57
C VAL A 156 0.85 -0.51 -5.63
N PRO A 157 0.80 0.83 -5.77
CA PRO A 157 1.61 1.72 -4.93
C PRO A 157 1.41 1.49 -3.43
N ALA A 158 0.17 1.31 -2.98
CA ALA A 158 -0.16 1.01 -1.59
C ALA A 158 0.39 -0.34 -1.10
N ALA A 159 0.73 -1.26 -2.01
CA ALA A 159 1.35 -2.55 -1.70
C ALA A 159 2.87 -2.47 -1.55
N VAL A 160 3.53 -1.37 -1.94
CA VAL A 160 5.00 -1.25 -1.90
C VAL A 160 5.60 -1.54 -0.52
N PRO A 161 5.10 -0.98 0.60
CA PRO A 161 5.65 -1.29 1.91
C PRO A 161 5.49 -2.77 2.31
N ALA A 162 4.33 -3.35 2.00
CA ALA A 162 4.05 -4.77 2.25
C ALA A 162 4.95 -5.68 1.40
N ALA A 163 5.12 -5.35 0.12
CA ALA A 163 6.00 -6.06 -0.80
C ALA A 163 7.47 -5.98 -0.36
N ALA A 164 7.94 -4.80 0.08
CA ALA A 164 9.29 -4.64 0.60
C ALA A 164 9.52 -5.53 1.84
N THR A 165 8.58 -5.50 2.79
CA THR A 165 8.63 -6.32 4.01
C THR A 165 8.61 -7.82 3.69
N ALA A 166 7.71 -8.25 2.80
CA ALA A 166 7.57 -9.66 2.42
C ALA A 166 8.78 -10.18 1.63
N THR A 167 9.52 -9.30 0.97
CA THR A 167 10.64 -9.66 0.09
C THR A 167 12.02 -9.36 0.68
N GLU A 168 12.11 -8.92 1.93
CA GLU A 168 13.38 -8.66 2.61
C GLU A 168 14.29 -9.91 2.62
N ARG A 169 15.59 -9.64 2.44
CA ARG A 169 16.64 -10.61 2.07
C ARG A 169 16.78 -11.83 2.99
N GLY A 170 16.22 -11.82 4.20
CA GLY A 170 16.30 -12.93 5.16
C GLY A 170 15.27 -14.05 4.97
N ARG A 171 14.21 -13.86 4.16
CA ARG A 171 13.07 -14.81 4.10
C ARG A 171 12.99 -15.66 2.83
N ILE A 172 13.76 -15.35 1.78
CA ILE A 172 13.56 -15.96 0.43
C ILE A 172 14.76 -16.82 -0.04
N LEU A 173 15.92 -16.70 0.62
CA LEU A 173 17.12 -17.49 0.32
C LEU A 173 17.12 -18.81 1.07
#